data_AF-A0A9E2JHF1-F1
#
_entry.id   AF-A0A9E2JHF1-F1
#
_cell.length_a   1.000
_cell.length_b   1.000
_cell.length_c   1.000
_cell.angle_alpha   90.00
_cell.angle_beta   90.00
_cell.angle_gamma   90.00
#
_symmetry.space_group_name_H-M   'P 1'
#
loop_
_entity.id
_entity.type
_entity.pdbx_description
1 polymer ?
#
loop_
_entity_poly.entity_id
_entity_poly.type
_entity_poly.pdbx_seq_one_letter_code
_entity_poly.pdbx_strand_id
1 'polypeptide(L)'
;MEVNERVARGEVHGFCDSEFEGVLDEFLKNFNQRSEVGASVCVRVDGRTRVDLWGGVFSPETDALWAEDTVSIVFSCTKAAVALCAHILIDRGLLDPFAPVTRYWPEFGRNGKEGVTVAMMLNHSAGLPAFREPIKPGGYYDWDYMVRRLEEEAPFWEPGTRNGYHMISFGWTVGEVIARVSGRPLDRFFAEEVAGPLGLDFWIGLPEAVEPRVSPIIYYTPGPGDPVTDFIKALISDSTSIQYLSLLNSGGFNVNTREAHAAVIGGGGGITNARNLSAMYVPLA
;
A
#
# COMPACT_ATOMS: atom_id res chain seq x y z
N MET A 1 -22.11 8.55 -19.33
CA MET A 1 -23.49 8.34 -18.85
C MET A 1 -23.47 8.40 -17.34
N GLU A 2 -24.43 9.07 -16.72
CA GLU A 2 -24.60 9.03 -15.26
C GLU A 2 -25.17 7.67 -14.85
N VAL A 3 -24.65 7.11 -13.77
CA VAL A 3 -25.00 5.79 -13.26
C VAL A 3 -25.70 5.94 -11.91
N ASN A 4 -26.84 5.29 -11.79
CA ASN A 4 -27.57 5.14 -10.54
C ASN A 4 -28.34 3.81 -10.59
N GLU A 5 -27.67 2.73 -10.17
CA GLU A 5 -28.14 1.36 -10.35
C GLU A 5 -28.26 0.63 -9.01
N ARG A 6 -29.36 -0.09 -8.81
CA ARG A 6 -29.53 -0.93 -7.61
C ARG A 6 -28.74 -2.21 -7.72
N VAL A 7 -28.14 -2.61 -6.60
CA VAL A 7 -27.41 -3.88 -6.48
C VAL A 7 -27.88 -4.68 -5.27
N ALA A 8 -27.39 -5.90 -5.13
CA ALA A 8 -27.76 -6.81 -4.04
C ALA A 8 -27.69 -6.16 -2.64
N ARG A 9 -26.74 -5.25 -2.42
CA ARG A 9 -26.61 -4.45 -1.20
C ARG A 9 -26.31 -2.99 -1.56
N GLY A 10 -27.31 -2.11 -1.45
CA GLY A 10 -27.15 -0.68 -1.72
C GLY A 10 -27.32 -0.31 -3.20
N GLU A 11 -26.64 0.77 -3.60
CA GLU A 11 -26.73 1.38 -4.92
C GLU A 11 -25.32 1.67 -5.45
N VAL A 12 -25.16 1.64 -6.76
CA VAL A 12 -23.96 2.05 -7.49
C VAL A 12 -24.22 3.38 -8.16
N HIS A 13 -23.33 4.33 -7.93
CA HIS A 13 -23.38 5.68 -8.45
C HIS A 13 -22.14 6.00 -9.29
N GLY A 14 -22.25 7.04 -10.11
CA GLY A 14 -21.10 7.69 -10.73
C GLY A 14 -21.27 7.92 -12.22
N PHE A 15 -20.19 7.74 -12.96
CA PHE A 15 -20.13 8.04 -14.39
C PHE A 15 -19.38 6.96 -15.16
N CYS A 16 -19.90 6.59 -16.33
CA CYS A 16 -19.26 5.69 -17.28
C CYS A 16 -19.49 6.17 -18.71
N ASP A 17 -18.41 6.45 -19.46
CA ASP A 17 -18.48 6.67 -20.91
C ASP A 17 -19.05 5.43 -21.61
N SER A 18 -19.87 5.62 -22.66
CA SER A 18 -20.54 4.50 -23.35
C SER A 18 -19.55 3.48 -23.95
N GLU A 19 -18.36 3.94 -24.36
CA GLU A 19 -17.30 3.06 -24.85
C GLU A 19 -16.75 2.10 -23.77
N PHE A 20 -17.00 2.38 -22.49
CA PHE A 20 -16.55 1.59 -21.33
C PHE A 20 -17.69 0.89 -20.60
N GLU A 21 -18.87 0.73 -21.23
CA GLU A 21 -20.03 0.04 -20.64
C GLU A 21 -19.69 -1.35 -20.06
N GLY A 22 -18.78 -2.09 -20.70
CA GLY A 22 -18.32 -3.38 -20.17
C GLY A 22 -17.68 -3.31 -18.78
N VAL A 23 -17.08 -2.17 -18.40
CA VAL A 23 -16.57 -1.95 -17.03
C VAL A 23 -17.73 -1.80 -16.04
N LEU A 24 -18.76 -1.02 -16.40
CA LEU A 24 -19.96 -0.88 -15.58
C LEU A 24 -20.65 -2.24 -15.39
N ASP A 25 -20.83 -3.02 -16.45
CA ASP A 25 -21.45 -4.34 -16.40
C ASP A 25 -20.72 -5.28 -15.42
N GLU A 26 -19.39 -5.35 -15.50
CA GLU A 26 -18.60 -6.19 -14.59
C GLU A 26 -18.61 -5.66 -13.16
N PHE A 27 -18.60 -4.34 -12.97
CA PHE A 27 -18.71 -3.72 -11.65
C PHE A 27 -20.04 -4.08 -10.99
N LEU A 28 -21.17 -3.99 -11.71
CA LEU A 28 -22.48 -4.41 -11.20
C LEU A 28 -22.56 -5.91 -10.91
N LYS A 29 -21.95 -6.75 -11.76
CA LYS A 29 -21.86 -8.21 -11.50
C LYS A 29 -21.08 -8.53 -10.24
N ASN A 30 -20.06 -7.75 -9.89
CA ASN A 30 -19.31 -7.99 -8.66
C ASN A 30 -20.24 -7.94 -7.43
N PHE A 31 -21.15 -6.96 -7.36
CA PHE A 31 -22.13 -6.88 -6.26
C PHE A 31 -23.22 -7.95 -6.37
N ASN A 32 -23.78 -8.13 -7.57
CA ASN A 32 -24.96 -8.98 -7.76
C ASN A 32 -24.66 -10.49 -7.77
N GLN A 33 -23.43 -10.87 -8.10
CA GLN A 33 -23.07 -12.28 -8.36
C GLN A 33 -21.80 -12.73 -7.63
N ARG A 34 -20.92 -11.79 -7.23
CA ARG A 34 -19.61 -12.11 -6.61
C ARG A 34 -19.47 -11.59 -5.18
N SER A 35 -20.59 -11.15 -4.60
CA SER A 35 -20.70 -10.77 -3.20
C SER A 35 -19.81 -9.59 -2.79
N GLU A 36 -19.51 -8.67 -3.71
CA GLU A 36 -18.88 -7.41 -3.30
C GLU A 36 -19.73 -6.68 -2.27
N VAL A 37 -19.06 -6.10 -1.28
CA VAL A 37 -19.70 -5.42 -0.17
C VAL A 37 -19.76 -3.92 -0.45
N GLY A 38 -18.61 -3.32 -0.76
CA GLY A 38 -18.47 -1.91 -1.08
C GLY A 38 -17.18 -1.70 -1.86
N ALA A 39 -17.25 -0.92 -2.94
CA ALA A 39 -16.11 -0.76 -3.84
C ALA A 39 -16.17 0.57 -4.60
N SER A 40 -15.01 0.95 -5.17
CA SER A 40 -14.92 1.99 -6.19
C SER A 40 -13.98 1.55 -7.32
N VAL A 41 -14.22 2.04 -8.53
CA VAL A 41 -13.36 1.84 -9.70
C VAL A 41 -13.26 3.14 -10.50
N CYS A 42 -12.04 3.48 -10.93
CA CYS A 42 -11.81 4.63 -11.79
C CYS A 42 -10.85 4.28 -12.92
N VAL A 43 -11.21 4.67 -14.14
CA VAL A 43 -10.42 4.47 -15.35
C VAL A 43 -10.15 5.83 -16.00
N ARG A 44 -8.89 6.10 -16.30
CA ARG A 44 -8.44 7.29 -17.01
C ARG A 44 -7.75 6.91 -18.32
N VAL A 45 -8.04 7.64 -19.37
CA VAL A 45 -7.41 7.51 -20.70
C VAL A 45 -7.00 8.89 -21.16
N ASP A 46 -5.73 9.06 -21.53
CA ASP A 46 -5.14 10.34 -21.94
C ASP A 46 -5.41 11.47 -20.92
N GLY A 47 -5.22 11.15 -19.63
CA GLY A 47 -5.45 12.06 -18.51
C GLY A 47 -6.93 12.34 -18.18
N ARG A 48 -7.89 11.84 -18.97
CA ARG A 48 -9.33 12.08 -18.77
C ARG A 48 -10.00 10.92 -18.07
N THR A 49 -10.83 11.21 -17.08
CA THR A 49 -11.70 10.21 -16.45
C THR A 49 -12.75 9.71 -17.45
N ARG A 50 -12.77 8.40 -17.66
CA ARG A 50 -13.73 7.69 -18.53
C ARG A 50 -14.73 6.87 -17.73
N VAL A 51 -14.28 6.37 -16.58
CA VAL A 51 -15.11 5.65 -15.60
C VAL A 51 -14.76 6.17 -14.21
N ASP A 52 -15.76 6.46 -13.41
CA ASP A 52 -15.65 6.75 -11.97
C ASP A 52 -16.93 6.26 -11.31
N LEU A 53 -16.87 5.08 -10.71
CA LEU A 53 -18.00 4.39 -10.11
C LEU A 53 -17.68 4.03 -8.66
N TRP A 54 -18.70 4.11 -7.82
CA TRP A 54 -18.63 3.68 -6.43
C TRP A 54 -19.98 3.14 -5.99
N GLY A 55 -20.02 2.31 -4.96
CA GLY A 55 -21.28 1.81 -4.46
C GLY A 55 -21.14 0.64 -3.51
N GLY A 56 -22.30 0.14 -3.09
CA GLY A 56 -22.40 -0.87 -2.05
C GLY A 56 -22.57 -0.25 -0.66
N VAL A 57 -22.07 -0.95 0.35
CA VAL A 57 -22.11 -0.53 1.75
C VAL A 57 -20.71 -0.25 2.28
N PHE A 58 -20.61 0.81 3.08
CA PHE A 58 -19.42 1.24 3.82
C PHE A 58 -19.02 0.22 4.89
N SER A 59 -19.98 -0.37 5.58
CA SER A 59 -19.71 -1.44 6.55
C SER A 59 -20.91 -2.36 6.64
N PRO A 60 -20.71 -3.70 6.59
CA PRO A 60 -21.77 -4.66 6.77
C PRO A 60 -22.34 -4.67 8.20
N GLU A 61 -21.67 -4.03 9.16
CA GLU A 61 -22.17 -3.93 10.55
C GLU A 61 -23.20 -2.80 10.73
N THR A 62 -23.10 -1.74 9.93
CA THR A 62 -23.95 -0.54 10.06
C THR A 62 -24.94 -0.37 8.92
N ASP A 63 -24.78 -1.13 7.83
CA ASP A 63 -25.50 -0.96 6.55
C ASP A 63 -25.42 0.48 5.99
N ALA A 64 -24.45 1.28 6.46
CA ALA A 64 -24.19 2.60 5.90
C ALA A 64 -23.76 2.44 4.44
N LEU A 65 -24.23 3.32 3.56
CA LEU A 65 -23.92 3.25 2.14
C LEU A 65 -22.49 3.74 1.86
N TRP A 66 -21.86 3.13 0.85
CA TRP A 66 -20.58 3.61 0.34
C TRP A 66 -20.78 4.95 -0.37
N ALA A 67 -20.13 6.00 0.14
CA ALA A 67 -20.21 7.35 -0.41
C ALA A 67 -19.12 7.63 -1.46
N GLU A 68 -19.30 8.69 -2.23
CA GLU A 68 -18.36 9.12 -3.29
C GLU A 68 -16.93 9.32 -2.77
N ASP A 69 -16.80 9.85 -1.56
CA ASP A 69 -15.55 10.19 -0.89
C ASP A 69 -15.11 9.16 0.16
N THR A 70 -15.77 8.00 0.21
CA THR A 70 -15.34 6.87 1.04
C THR A 70 -13.96 6.42 0.60
N VAL A 71 -13.09 6.17 1.59
CA VAL A 71 -11.72 5.70 1.40
C VAL A 71 -11.49 4.40 2.16
N SER A 72 -10.48 3.64 1.78
CA SER A 72 -10.09 2.43 2.50
C SER A 72 -8.59 2.20 2.37
N ILE A 73 -8.05 1.29 3.16
CA ILE A 73 -6.66 0.85 3.01
C ILE A 73 -6.49 0.20 1.64
N VAL A 74 -5.53 0.70 0.85
CA VAL A 74 -5.23 0.18 -0.48
C VAL A 74 -4.01 -0.76 -0.50
N PHE A 75 -3.55 -1.17 0.68
CA PHE A 75 -2.46 -2.13 0.87
C PHE A 75 -1.25 -1.80 -0.01
N SER A 76 -0.80 -2.76 -0.83
CA SER A 76 0.44 -2.65 -1.59
C SER A 76 0.42 -1.56 -2.66
N CYS A 77 -0.73 -0.97 -3.00
CA CYS A 77 -0.79 0.24 -3.83
C CYS A 77 0.02 1.39 -3.21
N THR A 78 0.15 1.42 -1.88
CA THR A 78 1.00 2.37 -1.14
C THR A 78 2.44 2.38 -1.63
N LYS A 79 2.98 1.23 -2.07
CA LYS A 79 4.37 1.15 -2.55
C LYS A 79 4.60 1.99 -3.79
N ALA A 80 3.59 2.15 -4.64
CA ALA A 80 3.70 3.01 -5.81
C ALA A 80 3.82 4.48 -5.41
N ALA A 81 3.08 4.93 -4.40
CA ALA A 81 3.22 6.27 -3.83
C ALA A 81 4.64 6.49 -3.26
N VAL A 82 5.15 5.53 -2.48
CA VAL A 82 6.51 5.59 -1.93
C VAL A 82 7.57 5.56 -3.04
N ALA A 83 7.40 4.71 -4.05
CA ALA A 83 8.31 4.64 -5.20
C ALA A 83 8.31 5.96 -6.00
N LEU A 84 7.15 6.58 -6.21
CA LEU A 84 7.03 7.89 -6.86
C LEU A 84 7.82 8.96 -6.10
N CYS A 85 7.75 8.99 -4.76
CA CYS A 85 8.57 9.89 -3.94
C CYS A 85 10.08 9.68 -4.18
N ALA A 86 10.55 8.44 -4.22
CA ALA A 86 11.95 8.14 -4.53
C ALA A 86 12.32 8.58 -5.96
N HIS A 87 11.43 8.35 -6.94
CA HIS A 87 11.66 8.78 -8.32
C HIS A 87 11.69 10.30 -8.49
N ILE A 88 10.92 11.08 -7.72
CA ILE A 88 11.02 12.54 -7.68
C ILE A 88 12.41 12.97 -7.20
N LEU A 89 12.97 12.31 -6.18
CA LEU A 89 14.33 12.61 -5.71
C LEU A 89 15.41 12.21 -6.73
N ILE A 90 15.17 11.13 -7.48
CA ILE A 90 16.05 10.70 -8.59
C ILE A 90 16.03 11.73 -9.71
N ASP A 91 14.85 12.16 -10.15
CA ASP A 91 14.68 13.17 -11.20
C ASP A 91 15.36 14.49 -10.83
N ARG A 92 15.31 14.88 -9.55
CA ARG A 92 16.01 16.06 -9.01
C ARG A 92 17.52 15.88 -8.83
N GLY A 93 18.07 14.70 -9.13
CA GLY A 93 19.49 14.39 -8.96
C GLY A 93 19.95 14.28 -7.49
N LEU A 94 19.02 14.16 -6.54
CA LEU A 94 19.31 14.05 -5.10
C LEU A 94 19.54 12.59 -4.67
N LEU A 95 18.89 11.66 -5.36
CA LEU A 95 18.99 10.21 -5.12
C LEU A 95 19.55 9.53 -6.37
N ASP A 96 20.64 8.78 -6.22
CA ASP A 96 21.24 8.01 -7.32
C ASP A 96 20.79 6.54 -7.20
N PRO A 97 20.06 5.98 -8.19
CA PRO A 97 19.56 4.62 -8.13
C PRO A 97 20.68 3.56 -8.05
N PHE A 98 21.88 3.88 -8.53
CA PHE A 98 23.01 2.94 -8.57
C PHE A 98 24.02 3.16 -7.44
N ALA A 99 23.88 4.25 -6.67
CA ALA A 99 24.71 4.45 -5.50
C ALA A 99 24.35 3.46 -4.38
N PRO A 100 25.34 3.06 -3.56
CA PRO A 100 25.07 2.29 -2.35
C PRO A 100 24.22 3.13 -1.39
N VAL A 101 23.24 2.49 -0.73
CA VAL A 101 22.34 3.14 0.23
C VAL A 101 23.12 3.79 1.37
N THR A 102 24.27 3.23 1.74
CA THR A 102 25.18 3.76 2.77
C THR A 102 25.68 5.18 2.50
N ARG A 103 25.58 5.66 1.25
CA ARG A 103 25.80 7.07 0.90
C ARG A 103 24.81 8.02 1.60
N TYR A 104 23.59 7.55 1.85
CA TYR A 104 22.46 8.31 2.40
C TYR A 104 22.10 7.87 3.81
N TRP A 105 22.27 6.59 4.12
CA TRP A 105 21.95 5.96 5.39
C TRP A 105 23.10 5.02 5.81
N PRO A 106 24.18 5.55 6.41
CA PRO A 106 25.38 4.78 6.72
C PRO A 106 25.12 3.58 7.64
N GLU A 107 24.22 3.72 8.61
CA GLU A 107 23.89 2.67 9.57
C GLU A 107 23.26 1.43 8.92
N PHE A 108 22.63 1.59 7.75
CA PHE A 108 22.09 0.48 6.97
C PHE A 108 23.18 -0.51 6.53
N GLY A 109 24.43 -0.08 6.37
CA GLY A 109 25.51 -0.90 5.81
C GLY A 109 25.88 -2.14 6.62
N ARG A 110 25.39 -2.28 7.86
CA ARG A 110 25.74 -3.40 8.75
C ARG A 110 25.33 -4.76 8.19
N ASN A 111 26.00 -5.81 8.64
CA ASN A 111 25.63 -7.21 8.40
C ASN A 111 25.57 -7.61 6.91
N GLY A 112 26.52 -7.13 6.10
CA GLY A 112 26.64 -7.51 4.69
C GLY A 112 25.76 -6.69 3.73
N LYS A 113 25.32 -5.49 4.15
CA LYS A 113 24.44 -4.60 3.39
C LYS A 113 25.18 -3.43 2.74
N GLU A 114 26.50 -3.36 2.86
CA GLU A 114 27.35 -2.25 2.40
C GLU A 114 27.20 -1.97 0.90
N GLY A 115 26.97 -3.03 0.10
CA GLY A 115 26.81 -2.97 -1.36
C GLY A 115 25.38 -2.84 -1.86
N VAL A 116 24.38 -2.78 -0.98
CA VAL A 116 22.97 -2.62 -1.39
C VAL A 116 22.78 -1.26 -2.04
N THR A 117 22.27 -1.23 -3.27
CA THR A 117 21.96 0.02 -3.97
C THR A 117 20.51 0.44 -3.77
N VAL A 118 20.21 1.71 -4.08
CA VAL A 118 18.84 2.25 -4.04
C VAL A 118 17.91 1.46 -4.98
N ALA A 119 18.38 1.09 -6.18
CA ALA A 119 17.63 0.27 -7.13
C ALA A 119 17.29 -1.12 -6.54
N MET A 120 18.17 -1.71 -5.74
CA MET A 120 17.90 -2.99 -5.07
C MET A 120 16.76 -2.89 -4.04
N MET A 121 16.62 -1.75 -3.36
CA MET A 121 15.47 -1.50 -2.49
C MET A 121 14.18 -1.38 -3.30
N LEU A 122 14.21 -0.62 -4.41
CA LEU A 122 13.05 -0.37 -5.26
C LEU A 122 12.55 -1.62 -5.99
N ASN A 123 13.44 -2.56 -6.34
CA ASN A 123 13.10 -3.77 -7.09
C ASN A 123 13.04 -5.06 -6.23
N HIS A 124 13.03 -4.93 -4.91
CA HIS A 124 12.93 -6.04 -3.96
C HIS A 124 14.12 -7.03 -3.97
N SER A 125 15.31 -6.60 -4.39
CA SER A 125 16.52 -7.43 -4.37
C SER A 125 17.51 -7.12 -3.25
N ALA A 126 17.17 -6.21 -2.32
CA ALA A 126 17.99 -5.87 -1.14
C ALA A 126 18.08 -6.99 -0.09
N GLY A 127 17.27 -8.06 -0.20
CA GLY A 127 17.35 -9.21 0.69
C GLY A 127 16.64 -9.07 2.04
N LEU A 128 15.73 -8.12 2.22
CA LEU A 128 15.05 -7.83 3.49
C LEU A 128 13.52 -7.96 3.41
N PRO A 129 12.97 -9.13 3.00
CA PRO A 129 11.53 -9.28 2.81
C PRO A 129 10.72 -9.29 4.13
N ALA A 130 11.38 -9.60 5.24
CA ALA A 130 10.79 -9.75 6.58
C ALA A 130 11.88 -9.58 7.66
N PHE A 131 11.48 -9.72 8.93
CA PHE A 131 12.39 -9.72 10.09
C PHE A 131 12.40 -11.10 10.73
N ARG A 132 13.58 -11.63 11.06
CA ARG A 132 13.71 -12.95 11.70
C ARG A 132 13.29 -12.92 13.16
N GLU A 133 13.77 -11.93 13.90
CA GLU A 133 13.41 -11.79 15.31
C GLU A 133 11.99 -11.23 15.48
N PRO A 134 11.28 -11.62 16.56
CA PRO A 134 9.96 -11.10 16.85
C PRO A 134 9.91 -9.57 16.93
N ILE A 135 8.92 -8.98 16.24
CA ILE A 135 8.58 -7.57 16.32
C ILE A 135 7.79 -7.34 17.61
N LYS A 136 8.21 -6.34 18.40
CA LYS A 136 7.52 -5.99 19.66
C LYS A 136 6.07 -5.58 19.40
N PRO A 137 5.16 -5.71 20.39
CA PRO A 137 3.82 -5.13 20.30
C PRO A 137 3.86 -3.65 19.90
N GLY A 138 3.06 -3.25 18.90
CA GLY A 138 3.05 -1.90 18.34
C GLY A 138 4.28 -1.54 17.50
N GLY A 139 5.16 -2.51 17.21
CA GLY A 139 6.43 -2.25 16.51
C GLY A 139 6.25 -1.60 15.14
N TYR A 140 5.24 -1.98 14.37
CA TYR A 140 4.95 -1.38 13.06
C TYR A 140 4.52 0.10 13.13
N TYR A 141 4.12 0.58 14.31
CA TYR A 141 3.73 1.98 14.54
C TYR A 141 4.91 2.84 15.01
N ASP A 142 6.06 2.22 15.32
CA ASP A 142 7.28 2.88 15.78
C ASP A 142 8.32 2.89 14.65
N TRP A 143 8.36 4.00 13.90
CA TRP A 143 9.25 4.18 12.75
C TRP A 143 10.71 3.91 13.10
N ASP A 144 11.23 4.59 14.14
CA ASP A 144 12.62 4.49 14.54
C ASP A 144 13.00 3.09 14.99
N TYR A 145 12.07 2.38 15.65
CA TYR A 145 12.27 0.97 15.97
C TYR A 145 12.41 0.14 14.71
N MET A 146 11.50 0.25 13.74
CA MET A 146 11.56 -0.53 12.50
C MET A 146 12.81 -0.21 11.66
N VAL A 147 13.24 1.05 11.62
CA VAL A 147 14.50 1.49 11.00
C VAL A 147 15.69 0.80 11.67
N ARG A 148 15.79 0.82 13.01
CA ARG A 148 16.86 0.10 13.73
C ARG A 148 16.82 -1.41 13.48
N ARG A 149 15.63 -2.00 13.40
CA ARG A 149 15.47 -3.43 13.03
C ARG A 149 16.01 -3.71 11.64
N LEU A 150 15.82 -2.82 10.66
CA LEU A 150 16.38 -2.96 9.31
C LEU A 150 17.90 -2.83 9.30
N GLU A 151 18.47 -1.90 10.08
CA GLU A 151 19.92 -1.75 10.22
C GLU A 151 20.56 -3.04 10.73
N GLU A 152 19.91 -3.70 11.70
CA GLU A 152 20.39 -4.93 12.35
C GLU A 152 20.10 -6.21 11.55
N GLU A 153 19.09 -6.25 10.68
CA GLU A 153 18.72 -7.47 9.95
C GLU A 153 19.78 -7.80 8.87
N ALA A 154 20.26 -9.05 8.89
CA ALA A 154 21.12 -9.56 7.83
C ALA A 154 20.26 -9.95 6.62
N PRO A 155 20.70 -9.73 5.37
CA PRO A 155 19.97 -10.17 4.20
C PRO A 155 19.62 -11.66 4.25
N PHE A 156 18.43 -12.03 3.76
CA PHE A 156 18.00 -13.43 3.61
C PHE A 156 18.73 -14.16 2.49
N TRP A 157 19.33 -13.41 1.56
CA TRP A 157 20.19 -13.87 0.49
C TRP A 157 21.17 -12.74 0.12
N GLU A 158 22.20 -13.06 -0.65
CA GLU A 158 23.14 -12.06 -1.15
C GLU A 158 22.41 -10.98 -1.98
N PRO A 159 22.45 -9.69 -1.58
CA PRO A 159 21.72 -8.65 -2.28
C PRO A 159 22.01 -8.60 -3.79
N GLY A 160 20.98 -8.37 -4.59
CA GLY A 160 21.06 -8.33 -6.06
C GLY A 160 21.06 -9.70 -6.75
N THR A 161 21.29 -10.82 -6.04
CA THR A 161 21.29 -12.16 -6.66
C THR A 161 19.90 -12.76 -6.84
N ARG A 162 18.91 -12.28 -6.08
CA ARG A 162 17.51 -12.73 -6.11
C ARG A 162 16.59 -11.56 -5.77
N ASN A 163 15.33 -11.67 -6.18
CA ASN A 163 14.25 -10.84 -5.69
C ASN A 163 13.35 -11.64 -4.72
N GLY A 164 12.83 -10.96 -3.71
CA GLY A 164 11.81 -11.50 -2.82
C GLY A 164 10.99 -10.35 -2.27
N TYR A 165 9.67 -10.43 -2.42
CA TYR A 165 8.78 -9.29 -2.18
C TYR A 165 8.90 -8.75 -0.75
N HIS A 166 9.31 -7.49 -0.62
CA HIS A 166 9.42 -6.79 0.66
C HIS A 166 8.02 -6.30 1.05
N MET A 167 7.23 -7.18 1.64
CA MET A 167 5.78 -7.01 1.75
C MET A 167 5.41 -5.73 2.51
N ILE A 168 5.91 -5.55 3.73
CA ILE A 168 5.72 -4.31 4.50
C ILE A 168 7.05 -3.56 4.63
N SER A 169 8.17 -4.30 4.72
CA SER A 169 9.51 -3.73 4.90
C SER A 169 9.93 -2.74 3.83
N PHE A 170 9.38 -2.84 2.60
CA PHE A 170 9.59 -1.86 1.53
C PHE A 170 9.34 -0.42 1.99
N GLY A 171 8.31 -0.21 2.82
CA GLY A 171 7.92 1.09 3.30
C GLY A 171 9.01 1.76 4.13
N TRP A 172 9.63 1.02 5.05
CA TRP A 172 10.71 1.54 5.88
C TRP A 172 12.04 1.59 5.12
N THR A 173 12.33 0.65 4.21
CA THR A 173 13.57 0.69 3.43
C THR A 173 13.62 1.92 2.52
N VAL A 174 12.63 2.07 1.64
CA VAL A 174 12.61 3.20 0.69
C VAL A 174 12.24 4.50 1.40
N GLY A 175 11.32 4.44 2.37
CA GLY A 175 10.87 5.61 3.12
C GLY A 175 11.96 6.27 3.97
N GLU A 176 12.84 5.50 4.60
CA GLU A 176 13.96 6.07 5.37
C GLU A 176 14.97 6.77 4.47
N VAL A 177 15.25 6.22 3.29
CA VAL A 177 16.11 6.89 2.29
C VAL A 177 15.48 8.19 1.82
N ILE A 178 14.17 8.22 1.54
CA ILE A 178 13.44 9.46 1.22
C ILE A 178 13.58 10.47 2.35
N ALA A 179 13.42 10.05 3.60
CA ALA A 179 13.50 10.95 4.75
C ALA A 179 14.89 11.56 4.91
N ARG A 180 15.94 10.73 4.80
CA ARG A 180 17.35 11.15 4.91
C ARG A 180 17.74 12.13 3.80
N VAL A 181 17.33 11.85 2.56
CA VAL A 181 17.70 12.66 1.39
C VAL A 181 16.91 13.97 1.32
N SER A 182 15.62 13.93 1.66
CA SER A 182 14.76 15.12 1.55
C SER A 182 14.72 15.99 2.81
N GLY A 183 15.15 15.46 3.97
CA GLY A 183 15.02 16.11 5.27
C GLY A 183 13.58 16.15 5.82
N ARG A 184 12.64 15.44 5.19
CA ARG A 184 11.22 15.39 5.59
C ARG A 184 10.77 13.93 5.78
N PRO A 185 9.98 13.63 6.83
CA PRO A 185 9.33 12.33 6.98
C PRO A 185 8.54 11.89 5.72
N LEU A 186 8.41 10.58 5.50
CA LEU A 186 7.79 10.01 4.30
C LEU A 186 6.37 10.54 4.05
N ASP A 187 5.54 10.59 5.09
CA ASP A 187 4.16 11.11 5.04
C ASP A 187 4.13 12.57 4.58
N ARG A 188 5.03 13.41 5.12
CA ARG A 188 5.13 14.83 4.77
C ARG A 188 5.64 15.03 3.36
N PHE A 189 6.68 14.30 2.97
CA PHE A 189 7.20 14.38 1.61
C PHE A 189 6.13 13.98 0.59
N PHE A 190 5.42 12.86 0.82
CA PHE A 190 4.35 12.42 -0.08
C PHE A 190 3.19 13.44 -0.14
N ALA A 191 2.77 13.97 1.01
CA ALA A 191 1.71 14.96 1.09
C ALA A 191 2.05 16.26 0.33
N GLU A 192 3.29 16.74 0.44
CA GLU A 192 3.70 18.02 -0.15
C GLU A 192 4.11 17.91 -1.63
N GLU A 193 4.70 16.79 -2.03
CA GLU A 193 5.30 16.63 -3.37
C GLU A 193 4.38 15.88 -4.35
N VAL A 194 3.41 15.11 -3.84
CA VAL A 194 2.51 14.29 -4.66
C VAL A 194 1.06 14.60 -4.38
N ALA A 195 0.56 14.31 -3.17
CA ALA A 195 -0.87 14.37 -2.89
C ALA A 195 -1.41 15.81 -2.97
N GLY A 196 -0.73 16.77 -2.36
CA GLY A 196 -1.13 18.19 -2.35
C GLY A 196 -1.18 18.82 -3.75
N PRO A 197 -0.09 18.76 -4.54
CA PRO A 197 -0.07 19.31 -5.90
C PRO A 197 -1.12 18.69 -6.83
N LEU A 198 -1.47 17.42 -6.62
CA LEU A 198 -2.49 16.71 -7.39
C LEU A 198 -3.91 16.80 -6.78
N GLY A 199 -4.05 17.40 -5.59
CA GLY A 199 -5.32 17.48 -4.88
C GLY A 199 -5.90 16.12 -4.47
N LEU A 200 -5.06 15.16 -4.10
CA LEU A 200 -5.46 13.79 -3.80
C LEU A 200 -5.94 13.63 -2.37
N ASP A 201 -7.06 12.93 -2.21
CA ASP A 201 -7.43 12.25 -0.97
C ASP A 201 -6.66 10.93 -0.86
N PHE A 202 -5.35 11.03 -0.62
CA PHE A 202 -4.47 9.89 -0.40
C PHE A 202 -3.46 10.22 0.70
N TRP A 203 -3.46 9.41 1.76
CA TRP A 203 -2.59 9.58 2.92
C TRP A 203 -1.75 8.33 3.19
N ILE A 204 -0.52 8.56 3.66
CA ILE A 204 0.31 7.57 4.35
C ILE A 204 0.48 8.13 5.76
N GLY A 205 -0.29 7.62 6.72
CA GLY A 205 -0.55 8.33 7.98
C GLY A 205 -1.76 9.27 7.85
N LEU A 206 -2.93 8.75 8.21
CA LEU A 206 -4.22 9.40 8.03
C LEU A 206 -4.46 10.51 9.07
N PRO A 207 -4.93 11.71 8.65
CA PRO A 207 -5.42 12.72 9.59
C PRO A 207 -6.69 12.25 10.32
N GLU A 208 -6.78 12.51 11.62
CA GLU A 208 -7.93 12.11 12.46
C GLU A 208 -9.29 12.59 11.90
N ALA A 209 -9.34 13.76 11.28
CA ALA A 209 -10.56 14.32 10.70
C ALA A 209 -11.13 13.48 9.53
N VAL A 210 -10.30 12.64 8.89
CA VAL A 210 -10.69 11.79 7.76
C VAL A 210 -11.15 10.40 8.24
N GLU A 211 -10.84 10.01 9.47
CA GLU A 211 -11.18 8.71 10.05
C GLU A 211 -12.65 8.26 9.82
N PRO A 212 -13.67 9.14 9.91
CA PRO A 212 -15.06 8.75 9.65
C PRO A 212 -15.34 8.28 8.21
N ARG A 213 -14.44 8.58 7.25
CA ARG A 213 -14.56 8.20 5.83
C ARG A 213 -13.91 6.84 5.53
N VAL A 214 -13.26 6.20 6.50
CA VAL A 214 -12.51 4.96 6.26
C VAL A 214 -13.41 3.73 6.40
N SER A 215 -13.74 3.12 5.26
CA SER A 215 -14.40 1.81 5.23
C SER A 215 -13.45 0.74 5.75
N PRO A 216 -13.86 -0.10 6.72
CA PRO A 216 -13.01 -1.16 7.26
C PRO A 216 -12.72 -2.23 6.20
N ILE A 217 -11.54 -2.83 6.31
CA ILE A 217 -11.16 -4.02 5.56
C ILE A 217 -11.92 -5.23 6.09
N ILE A 218 -12.57 -5.94 5.19
CA ILE A 218 -13.21 -7.23 5.45
C ILE A 218 -12.26 -8.33 4.96
N TYR A 219 -11.71 -9.10 5.90
CA TYR A 219 -10.83 -10.21 5.55
C TYR A 219 -11.63 -11.38 5.00
N TYR A 220 -11.09 -11.98 3.94
CA TYR A 220 -11.57 -13.26 3.47
C TYR A 220 -11.42 -14.32 4.57
N THR A 221 -12.49 -15.09 4.79
CA THR A 221 -12.49 -16.23 5.69
C THR A 221 -12.46 -17.52 4.86
N PRO A 222 -11.38 -18.32 4.93
CA PRO A 222 -11.32 -19.58 4.20
C PRO A 222 -12.45 -20.53 4.62
N GLY A 223 -13.09 -21.15 3.64
CA GLY A 223 -14.11 -22.17 3.77
C GLY A 223 -13.61 -23.58 3.43
N PRO A 224 -14.44 -24.60 3.69
CA PRO A 224 -14.14 -25.98 3.30
C PRO A 224 -13.98 -26.11 1.78
N GLY A 225 -12.84 -26.64 1.33
CA GLY A 225 -12.55 -26.89 -0.08
C GLY A 225 -11.72 -25.83 -0.79
N ASP A 226 -11.37 -24.73 -0.11
CA ASP A 226 -10.48 -23.73 -0.69
C ASP A 226 -9.08 -24.29 -0.96
N PRO A 227 -8.43 -23.86 -2.06
CA PRO A 227 -7.11 -24.36 -2.41
C PRO A 227 -6.05 -23.88 -1.41
N VAL A 228 -5.30 -24.83 -0.85
CA VAL A 228 -4.12 -24.54 -0.05
C VAL A 228 -2.92 -24.38 -0.99
N THR A 229 -2.64 -23.12 -1.36
CA THR A 229 -1.49 -22.79 -2.22
C THR A 229 -0.16 -23.05 -1.50
N ASP A 230 0.95 -23.15 -2.24
CA ASP A 230 2.27 -23.33 -1.63
C ASP A 230 2.67 -22.15 -0.71
N PHE A 231 2.17 -20.95 -1.01
CA PHE A 231 2.30 -19.80 -0.13
C PHE A 231 1.62 -20.06 1.22
N ILE A 232 0.36 -20.51 1.20
CA ILE A 232 -0.39 -20.81 2.43
C ILE A 232 0.24 -21.97 3.19
N LYS A 233 0.72 -23.02 2.48
CA LYS A 233 1.44 -24.13 3.12
C LYS A 233 2.66 -23.60 3.89
N ALA A 234 3.54 -22.84 3.23
CA ALA A 234 4.73 -22.27 3.88
C ALA A 234 4.35 -21.39 5.08
N LEU A 235 3.34 -20.52 4.92
CA LEU A 235 2.81 -19.64 5.96
C LEU A 235 2.39 -20.42 7.21
N ILE A 236 1.67 -21.53 7.08
CA ILE A 236 1.10 -22.23 8.24
C ILE A 236 1.99 -23.34 8.80
N SER A 237 2.91 -23.89 7.99
CA SER A 237 3.72 -25.05 8.40
C SER A 237 5.10 -24.70 8.96
N ASP A 238 5.62 -23.51 8.68
CA ASP A 238 6.97 -23.11 9.05
C ASP A 238 7.00 -21.65 9.53
N SER A 239 7.18 -21.47 10.84
CA SER A 239 7.26 -20.15 11.47
C SER A 239 8.55 -19.38 11.13
N THR A 240 9.52 -20.03 10.50
CA THR A 240 10.77 -19.41 10.01
C THR A 240 10.70 -19.04 8.53
N SER A 241 9.62 -19.43 7.83
CA SER A 241 9.41 -19.09 6.43
C SER A 241 9.25 -17.59 6.24
N ILE A 242 9.67 -17.08 5.07
CA ILE A 242 9.48 -15.66 4.72
C ILE A 242 7.99 -15.30 4.72
N GLN A 243 7.11 -16.23 4.33
CA GLN A 243 5.66 -16.04 4.32
C GLN A 243 5.13 -15.80 5.73
N TYR A 244 5.53 -16.64 6.70
CA TYR A 244 5.17 -16.44 8.10
C TYR A 244 5.73 -15.13 8.65
N LEU A 245 7.03 -14.91 8.49
CA LEU A 245 7.69 -13.72 9.03
C LEU A 245 7.17 -12.41 8.41
N SER A 246 6.77 -12.41 7.13
CA SER A 246 6.25 -11.21 6.48
C SER A 246 4.81 -10.88 6.84
N LEU A 247 3.97 -11.89 7.12
CA LEU A 247 2.54 -11.69 7.42
C LEU A 247 2.22 -11.67 8.91
N LEU A 248 2.88 -12.51 9.70
CA LEU A 248 2.47 -12.81 11.08
C LEU A 248 3.43 -12.22 12.12
N ASN A 249 4.67 -11.89 11.75
CA ASN A 249 5.60 -11.16 12.62
C ASN A 249 5.37 -9.64 12.54
N SER A 250 4.18 -9.20 12.94
CA SER A 250 3.69 -7.83 12.72
C SER A 250 3.61 -6.97 13.99
N GLY A 251 3.97 -7.52 15.15
CA GLY A 251 3.82 -6.81 16.42
C GLY A 251 2.36 -6.47 16.77
N GLY A 252 1.39 -7.23 16.25
CA GLY A 252 -0.03 -6.98 16.50
C GLY A 252 -0.64 -5.89 15.59
N PHE A 253 -0.03 -5.62 14.43
CA PHE A 253 -0.59 -4.74 13.41
C PHE A 253 -2.03 -5.15 13.08
N ASN A 254 -2.97 -4.21 13.19
CA ASN A 254 -4.36 -4.39 12.81
C ASN A 254 -4.80 -3.23 11.94
N VAL A 255 -5.01 -3.51 10.65
CA VAL A 255 -5.32 -2.51 9.63
C VAL A 255 -6.56 -1.68 9.94
N ASN A 256 -7.53 -2.19 10.71
CA ASN A 256 -8.81 -1.53 10.96
C ASN A 256 -8.79 -0.64 12.22
N THR A 257 -7.64 -0.40 12.83
CA THR A 257 -7.54 0.49 14.01
C THR A 257 -7.11 1.90 13.63
N ARG A 258 -7.57 2.88 14.39
CA ARG A 258 -7.13 4.29 14.26
C ARG A 258 -5.62 4.44 14.36
N GLU A 259 -4.99 3.64 15.22
CA GLU A 259 -3.53 3.63 15.39
C GLU A 259 -2.82 3.18 14.10
N ALA A 260 -3.33 2.14 13.44
CA ALA A 260 -2.80 1.70 12.15
C ALA A 260 -3.03 2.73 11.04
N HIS A 261 -4.20 3.36 10.99
CA HIS A 261 -4.50 4.41 10.01
C HIS A 261 -3.57 5.62 10.17
N ALA A 262 -3.31 6.05 11.41
CA ALA A 262 -2.44 7.19 11.71
C ALA A 262 -0.94 6.89 11.50
N ALA A 263 -0.53 5.61 11.53
CA ALA A 263 0.86 5.22 11.39
C ALA A 263 1.39 5.34 9.95
N VAL A 264 2.67 5.71 9.80
CA VAL A 264 3.35 5.81 8.51
C VAL A 264 3.86 4.43 8.08
N ILE A 265 3.00 3.65 7.41
CA ILE A 265 3.33 2.30 6.94
C ILE A 265 3.41 2.30 5.40
N GLY A 266 4.54 2.75 4.84
CA GLY A 266 4.71 2.89 3.38
C GLY A 266 4.58 1.60 2.57
N GLY A 267 4.66 0.42 3.22
CA GLY A 267 4.48 -0.86 2.57
C GLY A 267 3.01 -1.24 2.34
N GLY A 268 2.07 -0.67 3.08
CA GLY A 268 0.69 -1.15 3.07
C GLY A 268 -0.38 -0.32 3.78
N GLY A 269 -0.03 0.78 4.45
CA GLY A 269 -0.96 1.59 5.25
C GLY A 269 -1.55 2.79 4.51
N GLY A 270 -1.34 2.90 3.21
CA GLY A 270 -1.93 3.98 2.42
C GLY A 270 -3.46 3.87 2.38
N ILE A 271 -4.13 5.01 2.56
CA ILE A 271 -5.60 5.11 2.58
C ILE A 271 -6.04 6.09 1.49
N THR A 272 -6.89 5.62 0.58
CA THR A 272 -7.44 6.41 -0.53
C THR A 272 -8.64 5.68 -1.16
N ASN A 273 -9.09 6.12 -2.33
CA ASN A 273 -10.08 5.43 -3.15
C ASN A 273 -9.63 5.37 -4.63
N ALA A 274 -10.42 4.72 -5.48
CA ALA A 274 -10.00 4.42 -6.85
C ALA A 274 -9.69 5.67 -7.68
N ARG A 275 -10.49 6.74 -7.55
CA ARG A 275 -10.29 7.97 -8.33
C ARG A 275 -9.00 8.70 -7.98
N ASN A 276 -8.66 8.75 -6.70
CA ASN A 276 -7.47 9.42 -6.19
C ASN A 276 -6.22 8.58 -6.45
N LEU A 277 -6.33 7.25 -6.29
CA LEU A 277 -5.26 6.34 -6.68
C LEU A 277 -4.96 6.42 -8.18
N SER A 278 -5.99 6.43 -9.03
CA SER A 278 -5.83 6.61 -10.48
C SER A 278 -5.24 7.99 -10.81
N ALA A 279 -5.68 9.06 -10.13
CA ALA A 279 -5.18 10.41 -10.33
C ALA A 279 -3.69 10.56 -9.98
N MET A 280 -3.17 9.81 -9.00
CA MET A 280 -1.73 9.78 -8.68
C MET A 280 -0.86 9.40 -9.89
N TYR A 281 -1.37 8.55 -10.78
CA TYR A 281 -0.63 8.09 -11.96
C TYR A 281 -0.72 9.05 -13.17
N VAL A 282 -1.59 10.06 -13.13
CA VAL A 282 -1.80 10.99 -14.26
C VAL A 282 -0.52 11.66 -14.75
N PRO A 283 0.41 12.11 -13.89
CA PRO A 283 1.67 12.70 -14.36
C PRO A 283 2.59 11.74 -15.13
N LEU A 284 2.31 10.43 -15.11
CA LEU A 284 3.11 9.40 -15.78
C LEU A 284 2.47 8.91 -17.10
N ALA A 285 1.29 9.42 -17.45
CA ALA A 285 0.53 9.03 -18.64
C ALA A 285 0.99 9.77 -19.91
#